data_AF-A0A935BZU4-F1
#
_entry.id   AF-A0A935BZU4-F1
#
_cell.length_a   1.000
_cell.length_b   1.000
_cell.length_c   1.000
_cell.angle_alpha   90.00
_cell.angle_beta   90.00
_cell.angle_gamma   90.00
#
_symmetry.space_group_name_H-M   'P 1'
#
loop_
_entity.id
_entity.type
_entity.pdbx_description
1 polymer ?
#
loop_
_entity_poly.entity_id
_entity_poly.type
_entity_poly.pdbx_seq_one_letter_code
_entity_poly.pdbx_strand_id
1 'polypeptide(L)'
;MPRKNQIIAVVIKQYATGLYRTCVSLGRDNITYLGTHKDERSANEALNHFWRAWDEGQLKTPEDVAGFIQSAEIKPLQHLPTGIHIQRAQWAL
;
A
#
# COMPACT_ATOMS: atom_id res chain seq x y z
N MET A 1 -28.04 -5.07 -4.63
CA MET A 1 -27.14 -5.31 -3.47
C MET A 1 -25.97 -4.36 -3.59
N PRO A 2 -25.56 -3.63 -2.52
CA PRO A 2 -24.36 -2.82 -2.61
C PRO A 2 -23.19 -3.78 -2.86
N ARG A 3 -22.40 -3.51 -3.90
CA ARG A 3 -21.17 -4.27 -4.16
C ARG A 3 -20.31 -4.11 -2.91
N LYS A 4 -20.09 -5.19 -2.15
CA LYS A 4 -19.14 -5.18 -1.04
C LYS A 4 -17.84 -4.60 -1.59
N ASN A 5 -17.37 -3.46 -1.05
CA ASN A 5 -16.10 -2.87 -1.45
C ASN A 5 -15.03 -3.94 -1.31
N GLN A 6 -14.52 -4.45 -2.44
CA GLN A 6 -13.43 -5.41 -2.43
C GLN A 6 -12.18 -4.66 -2.04
N ILE A 7 -11.62 -5.05 -0.91
CA ILE A 7 -10.34 -4.56 -0.45
C ILE A 7 -9.28 -5.47 -1.05
N ILE A 8 -8.27 -4.88 -1.68
CA ILE A 8 -7.09 -5.57 -2.16
C ILE A 8 -5.94 -5.12 -1.27
N ALA A 9 -5.17 -6.04 -0.71
CA ALA A 9 -3.95 -5.74 0.01
C ALA A 9 -2.89 -6.76 -0.42
N VAL A 10 -1.78 -6.29 -0.97
CA VAL A 10 -0.76 -7.15 -1.58
C VAL A 10 0.66 -6.71 -1.25
N VAL A 11 1.55 -7.70 -1.21
CA VAL A 11 3.00 -7.53 -1.25
C VAL A 11 3.48 -7.84 -2.66
N ILE A 12 4.23 -6.93 -3.26
CA ILE A 12 4.79 -7.05 -4.61
C ILE A 12 6.31 -7.08 -4.50
N LYS A 13 6.94 -8.17 -4.96
CA LYS A 13 8.40 -8.25 -5.08
C LYS A 13 8.87 -7.56 -6.36
N GLN A 14 9.79 -6.60 -6.22
CA GLN A 14 10.45 -5.91 -7.32
C GLN A 14 11.74 -6.63 -7.68
N TYR A 15 11.71 -7.52 -8.68
CA TYR A 15 12.86 -8.36 -9.04
C TYR A 15 14.11 -7.57 -9.46
N ALA A 16 13.96 -6.40 -10.08
CA ALA A 16 15.09 -5.56 -10.49
C ALA A 16 15.88 -4.97 -9.31
N THR A 17 15.23 -4.69 -8.18
CA THR A 17 15.84 -4.05 -7.00
C THR A 17 15.98 -5.01 -5.81
N GLY A 18 15.32 -6.16 -5.86
CA GLY A 18 15.19 -7.09 -4.73
C GLY A 18 14.24 -6.59 -3.62
N LEU A 19 13.65 -5.40 -3.76
CA LEU A 19 12.79 -4.78 -2.75
C LEU A 19 11.36 -5.32 -2.82
N TYR A 20 10.62 -5.13 -1.74
CA TYR A 20 9.22 -5.51 -1.62
C TYR A 20 8.37 -4.24 -1.44
N ARG A 21 7.20 -4.15 -2.07
CA ARG A 21 6.26 -3.04 -1.89
C ARG A 21 4.93 -3.53 -1.35
N THR A 22 4.39 -2.82 -0.37
CA THR A 22 3.02 -3.05 0.08
C THR A 22 2.06 -2.08 -0.57
N CYS A 23 0.97 -2.59 -1.14
CA CYS A 23 -0.06 -1.82 -1.82
C CYS A 23 -1.43 -2.24 -1.30
N VAL A 24 -2.31 -1.27 -1.09
CA VAL A 24 -3.71 -1.52 -0.71
C VAL A 24 -4.67 -0.77 -1.62
N SER A 25 -5.86 -1.31 -1.83
CA SER A 25 -6.93 -0.69 -2.60
C SER A 25 -8.25 -0.87 -1.87
N LEU A 26 -8.95 0.22 -1.56
CA LEU A 26 -10.26 0.20 -0.91
C LEU A 26 -11.43 0.25 -1.92
N GLY A 27 -11.12 0.30 -3.22
CA GLY A 27 -12.07 0.35 -4.33
C GLY A 27 -11.35 0.16 -5.66
N ARG A 28 -12.07 0.26 -6.78
CA ARG A 28 -11.49 0.03 -8.13
C ARG A 28 -10.44 1.07 -8.55
N ASP A 29 -10.53 2.28 -8.02
CA ASP A 29 -9.76 3.42 -8.55
C ASP A 29 -8.74 3.99 -7.56
N ASN A 30 -8.61 3.40 -6.36
CA ASN A 30 -7.84 3.97 -5.25
C ASN A 30 -6.80 2.98 -4.73
N ILE A 31 -5.65 2.92 -5.40
CA ILE A 31 -4.47 2.16 -4.93
C ILE A 31 -3.56 3.09 -4.13
N THR A 32 -3.25 2.70 -2.90
CA THR A 32 -2.33 3.41 -2.00
C THR A 32 -1.13 2.53 -1.68
N TYR A 33 0.07 3.09 -1.80
CA TYR A 33 1.31 2.42 -1.41
C TYR A 33 1.57 2.62 0.08
N LEU A 34 1.65 1.53 0.84
CA LEU A 34 1.96 1.59 2.26
C LEU A 34 3.46 1.77 2.51
N GLY A 35 4.32 1.19 1.67
CA GLY A 35 5.76 1.33 1.84
C GLY A 35 6.61 0.46 0.92
N THR A 36 7.93 0.66 1.03
CA THR A 36 8.95 -0.17 0.37
C THR A 36 9.86 -0.80 1.44
N HIS A 37 10.18 -2.06 1.25
CA HIS A 37 10.72 -2.98 2.24
C HIS A 37 11.92 -3.73 1.66
N LYS A 38 12.88 -4.07 2.51
CA LYS A 38 14.07 -4.84 2.10
C LYS A 38 13.80 -6.34 2.01
N ASP A 39 12.81 -6.81 2.75
CA ASP A 39 12.45 -8.21 2.83
C ASP A 39 10.94 -8.41 2.88
N GLU A 40 10.53 -9.64 2.60
CA GLU A 40 9.13 -10.03 2.56
C GLU A 40 8.44 -9.98 3.91
N ARG A 41 9.19 -10.21 5.00
CA ARG A 41 8.65 -10.25 6.35
C ARG A 41 8.22 -8.85 6.77
N SER A 42 9.06 -7.84 6.62
CA SER A 42 8.72 -6.46 6.97
C SER A 42 7.56 -5.93 6.12
N ALA A 43 7.48 -6.35 4.85
CA ALA A 43 6.35 -6.03 3.99
C ALA A 43 5.03 -6.63 4.50
N ASN A 44 5.04 -7.90 4.90
CA ASN A 44 3.87 -8.55 5.48
C ASN A 44 3.49 -7.96 6.86
N GLU A 45 4.46 -7.58 7.69
CA GLU A 45 4.20 -6.89 8.97
C GLU A 45 3.45 -5.57 8.75
N ALA A 46 3.86 -4.77 7.76
CA ALA A 46 3.14 -3.54 7.39
C ALA A 46 1.70 -3.82 6.90
N LEU A 47 1.50 -4.90 6.15
CA LEU A 47 0.17 -5.32 5.70
C LEU A 47 -0.72 -5.80 6.85
N ASN A 48 -0.15 -6.50 7.84
CA ASN A 48 -0.86 -6.93 9.05
C ASN A 48 -1.27 -5.73 9.90
N HIS A 49 -0.42 -4.70 10.01
CA HIS A 49 -0.80 -3.46 10.68
C HIS A 49 -1.98 -2.76 9.98
N PHE A 50 -1.98 -2.74 8.65
CA PHE A 50 -3.11 -2.24 7.87
C PHE A 50 -4.40 -3.03 8.18
N TRP A 51 -4.35 -4.37 8.15
CA TRP A 51 -5.53 -5.19 8.44
C TRP A 51 -6.06 -4.98 9.84
N ARG A 52 -5.17 -4.87 10.83
CA ARG A 52 -5.57 -4.57 12.21
C ARG A 52 -6.25 -3.20 12.32
N ALA A 53 -5.70 -2.16 11.71
CA ALA A 53 -6.32 -0.83 11.71
C ALA A 53 -7.65 -0.80 10.95
N TRP A 54 -7.78 -1.61 9.90
CA TRP A 54 -9.04 -1.81 9.18
C TRP A 54 -10.10 -2.50 10.06
N ASP A 55 -9.75 -3.60 10.72
CA ASP A 55 -10.66 -4.36 11.58
C ASP A 55 -11.08 -3.57 12.83
N GLU A 56 -10.17 -2.74 13.37
CA GLU A 56 -10.46 -1.79 14.46
C GLU A 56 -11.33 -0.60 14.00
N GLY A 57 -11.65 -0.50 12.70
CA GLY A 57 -12.50 0.54 12.12
C GLY A 57 -11.83 1.92 12.05
N GLN A 58 -10.49 1.98 12.16
CA GLN A 58 -9.71 3.20 12.04
C GLN A 58 -9.53 3.61 10.57
N LEU A 59 -9.59 2.65 9.66
CA LEU A 59 -9.50 2.87 8.21
C LEU A 59 -10.87 2.61 7.59
N LYS A 60 -11.47 3.64 6.98
CA LYS A 60 -12.74 3.51 6.25
C LYS A 60 -12.66 4.08 4.85
N THR A 61 -11.80 5.08 4.67
CA THR A 61 -11.64 5.85 3.44
C THR A 61 -10.18 5.81 2.97
N PRO A 62 -9.93 6.03 1.66
CA PRO A 62 -8.57 6.18 1.15
C PRO A 62 -7.74 7.26 1.87
N GLU A 63 -8.39 8.32 2.33
CA GLU A 63 -7.77 9.42 3.07
C GLU A 63 -7.25 8.95 4.45
N ASP A 64 -7.99 8.07 5.13
CA ASP A 64 -7.54 7.48 6.40
C ASP A 64 -6.27 6.64 6.21
N VAL A 65 -6.15 5.94 5.08
CA VAL A 65 -4.95 5.17 4.72
C VAL A 65 -3.75 6.09 4.51
N ALA A 66 -3.95 7.27 3.90
CA ALA A 66 -2.88 8.25 3.74
C ALA A 66 -2.40 8.79 5.10
N GLY A 67 -3.31 9.04 6.04
CA GLY A 67 -2.99 9.45 7.42
C GLY A 67 -2.28 8.35 8.22
N PHE A 68 -2.66 7.09 8.00
CA PHE A 68 -2.01 5.92 8.60
C PHE A 68 -0.54 5.79 8.18
N ILE A 69 -0.24 6.05 6.90
CA ILE A 69 1.13 6.02 6.37
C ILE A 69 1.99 7.15 6.93
N GLN A 70 1.41 8.32 7.21
CA GLN A 70 2.16 9.46 7.78
C GLN A 70 2.44 9.28 9.27
N SER A 71 1.53 8.61 10.00
CA SER A 71 1.66 8.36 11.44
C SER A 71 2.58 7.18 11.75
N ALA A 72 2.59 6.15 10.89
CA ALA A 72 3.63 5.15 10.92
C ALA A 72 4.90 5.82 10.37
N GLU A 73 5.97 5.95 11.15
CA GLU A 73 7.28 6.40 10.64
C GLU A 73 7.88 5.37 9.65
N ILE A 74 7.20 5.12 8.54
CA ILE A 74 7.74 4.39 7.40
C ILE A 74 8.69 5.38 6.74
N LYS A 75 9.90 5.49 7.30
CA LYS A 75 10.99 6.30 6.73
C LYS A 75 11.08 5.93 5.26
N PRO A 76 10.76 6.84 4.31
CA PRO A 76 11.10 6.59 2.93
C PRO A 76 12.61 6.42 2.90
N LEU A 77 13.08 5.28 2.38
CA LEU A 77 14.51 5.10 2.10
C LEU A 77 14.90 6.28 1.19
N GLN A 78 15.66 7.24 1.73
CA GLN A 78 15.91 8.56 1.14
C GLN A 78 16.74 8.52 -0.16
N HIS A 79 16.86 7.38 -0.83
CA HIS A 79 17.49 7.25 -2.14
C HIS A 79 16.64 6.32 -3.00
N LEU A 80 15.49 6.81 -3.44
CA LEU A 80 14.88 6.31 -4.65
C LEU A 80 15.65 6.94 -5.82
N PRO A 81 16.25 6.16 -6.74
CA PRO A 81 16.76 6.74 -7.97
C PRO A 81 15.59 7.45 -8.67
N THR A 82 15.85 8.70 -9.07
CA THR A 82 14.95 9.62 -9.74
C THR A 82 14.32 8.93 -10.95
N GLY A 83 13.16 8.32 -10.76
CA GLY A 83 12.58 7.46 -11.79
C GLY A 83 11.29 6.72 -11.40
N ILE A 84 10.75 6.89 -10.19
CA ILE A 84 9.36 6.47 -9.93
C ILE A 84 8.44 7.55 -10.49
N HIS A 85 8.22 7.50 -11.80
CA HIS A 85 6.97 7.99 -12.35
C HIS A 85 5.84 7.26 -11.61
N ILE A 86 5.03 8.01 -10.86
CA ILE A 86 3.72 7.55 -10.43
C ILE A 86 2.89 7.44 -11.71
N GLN A 87 3.04 6.33 -12.43
CA GLN A 87 2.09 5.96 -13.47
C GLN A 87 0.83 5.50 -12.72
N ARG A 88 -0.17 6.39 -12.69
CA ARG A 88 -1.57 5.96 -12.61
C ARG A 88 -1.71 4.73 -13.49
N ALA A 89 -1.96 3.57 -12.90
CA ALA A 89 -2.33 2.38 -13.64
C ALA A 89 -3.73 2.62 -14.23
N GLN A 90 -3.78 3.25 -15.41
CA GLN A 90 -4.94 3.14 -16.27
C GLN A 90 -5.00 1.70 -16.75
N TRP A 91 -5.95 0.94 -16.20
CA TRP A 91 -6.36 -0.31 -16.82
C TRP A 91 -7.22 0.04 -18.03
N ALA A 92 -6.71 -0.25 -19.23
CA ALA A 92 -7.51 -0.22 -20.45
C ALA A 92 -8.58 -1.32 -20.37
N LEU A 93 -9.77 -0.99 -20.89
CA LEU A 93 -11.00 -1.78 -20.93
C LEU A 93 -10.82 -3.20 -21.48
#